data_AF-A0A4R6AC38-F1
#
_entry.id   AF-A0A4R6AC38-F1
#
_cell.length_a   1.000
_cell.length_b   1.000
_cell.length_c   1.000
_cell.angle_alpha   90.00
_cell.angle_beta   90.00
_cell.angle_gamma   90.00
#
_symmetry.space_group_name_H-M   'P 1'
#
loop_
_entity.id
_entity.type
_entity.pdbx_description
1 polymer ?
#
loop_
_entity_poly.entity_id
_entity_poly.type
_entity_poly.pdbx_seq_one_letter_code
_entity_poly.pdbx_strand_id
1 'polypeptide(L)'
;MHLRRLALSHFRSHRRAEIDLDERPVAIHGANGSGKTNLIEAVSLLSPGRGLRRAAAVDLMRRPEALGWRIGAQIVSGRETHEIDTRVEPDHGRTVRIDGKAAPQAALARVLRVLWLVPSMDRLWIEGADGRRRFVDRMTLSFAPDHAEAVLAYEKAMRERNRLLRDQVRDPAWYGALERQMEAAGRDIIAARADALARVAAAQDGGGAFPVSDLALVDPEGAPPFSAAALADSRPRDLAAGRSLVGPHRVDLVAIYRAKGVAAGLCSTGEQKALLISLILANARALGAEIGEVPVLLLDEVAAHLDPDRRAALYDEIAALGAQAWLTGTEPALFSGLGARAQYLELRDAGGTSEIVPGNV
;
A
#
# COMPACT_ATOMS: atom_id res chain seq x y z
N MET A 1 -11.77 9.53 7.76
CA MET A 1 -11.44 9.87 6.37
C MET A 1 -12.16 8.88 5.45
N HIS A 2 -12.80 9.32 4.36
CA HIS A 2 -13.48 8.42 3.41
C HIS A 2 -13.57 9.03 1.99
N LEU A 3 -13.74 8.19 0.97
CA LEU A 3 -14.14 8.63 -0.37
C LEU A 3 -15.64 8.92 -0.38
N ARG A 4 -16.04 10.13 -0.74
CA ARG A 4 -17.44 10.54 -0.92
C ARG A 4 -17.93 10.28 -2.35
N ARG A 5 -17.04 10.41 -3.33
CA ARG A 5 -17.34 10.17 -4.75
C ARG A 5 -16.12 9.64 -5.48
N LEU A 6 -16.34 8.73 -6.41
CA LEU A 6 -15.34 8.22 -7.36
C LEU A 6 -15.89 8.29 -8.78
N ALA A 7 -15.10 8.86 -9.70
CA ALA A 7 -15.43 8.96 -11.12
C ALA A 7 -14.28 8.40 -11.96
N LEU A 8 -14.58 7.46 -12.85
CA LEU A 8 -13.62 6.82 -13.75
C LEU A 8 -13.94 7.15 -15.20
N SER A 9 -12.92 7.34 -16.01
CA SER A 9 -13.02 7.45 -17.47
C SER A 9 -11.88 6.69 -18.12
N HIS A 10 -12.23 5.76 -19.03
CA HIS A 10 -11.31 4.94 -19.84
C HIS A 10 -10.22 4.22 -19.02
N PHE A 11 -10.56 3.80 -17.80
CA PHE A 11 -9.63 3.16 -16.86
C PHE A 11 -9.84 1.64 -16.85
N ARG A 12 -8.85 0.86 -17.29
CA ARG A 12 -8.89 -0.60 -17.35
C ARG A 12 -10.16 -1.11 -18.07
N SER A 13 -11.03 -1.84 -17.37
CA SER A 13 -12.30 -2.36 -17.88
C SER A 13 -13.45 -1.34 -17.83
N HIS A 14 -13.26 -0.19 -17.17
CA HIS A 14 -14.30 0.83 -16.98
C HIS A 14 -14.20 1.90 -18.07
N ARG A 15 -15.21 1.97 -18.95
CA ARG A 15 -15.32 3.07 -19.91
C ARG A 15 -15.71 4.37 -19.22
N ARG A 16 -16.75 4.33 -18.39
CA ARG A 16 -17.18 5.40 -17.49
C ARG A 16 -17.81 4.76 -16.26
N ALA A 17 -17.50 5.27 -15.08
CA ALA A 17 -18.18 4.89 -13.84
C ALA A 17 -18.27 6.10 -12.93
N GLU A 18 -19.38 6.26 -12.22
CA GLU A 18 -19.56 7.27 -11.18
C GLU A 18 -20.23 6.59 -9.99
N ILE A 19 -19.65 6.77 -8.80
CA ILE A 19 -20.09 6.11 -7.57
C ILE A 19 -20.14 7.17 -6.49
N ASP A 20 -21.33 7.37 -5.93
CA ASP A 20 -21.51 8.15 -4.71
C ASP A 20 -21.46 7.21 -3.51
N LEU A 21 -20.74 7.63 -2.48
CA LEU A 21 -20.37 6.80 -1.35
C LEU A 21 -20.62 7.53 -0.04
N ASP A 22 -20.86 6.78 1.03
CA ASP A 22 -20.75 7.25 2.41
C ASP A 22 -19.58 6.56 3.15
N GLU A 23 -19.42 6.86 4.44
CA GLU A 23 -18.33 6.35 5.29
C GLU A 23 -18.35 4.84 5.53
N ARG A 24 -19.45 4.14 5.23
CA ARG A 24 -19.57 2.70 5.45
C ARG A 24 -18.68 1.90 4.50
N PRO A 25 -18.25 0.70 4.91
CA PRO A 25 -17.64 -0.29 4.02
C PRO A 25 -18.39 -0.46 2.69
N VAL A 26 -17.62 -0.72 1.63
CA VAL A 26 -18.10 -0.94 0.27
C VAL A 26 -17.83 -2.40 -0.11
N ALA A 27 -18.87 -3.22 -0.11
CA ALA A 27 -18.82 -4.62 -0.50
C ALA A 27 -19.08 -4.76 -2.01
N ILE A 28 -18.07 -5.23 -2.73
CA ILE A 28 -18.07 -5.34 -4.19
C ILE A 28 -18.12 -6.82 -4.57
N HIS A 29 -19.21 -7.25 -5.21
CA HIS A 29 -19.35 -8.62 -5.69
C HIS A 29 -19.56 -8.68 -7.20
N GLY A 30 -19.34 -9.86 -7.79
CA GLY A 30 -19.49 -10.09 -9.22
C GLY A 30 -18.57 -11.21 -9.72
N ALA A 31 -18.85 -11.74 -10.90
CA ALA A 31 -18.08 -12.84 -11.49
C ALA A 31 -16.58 -12.50 -11.63
N ASN A 32 -15.74 -13.52 -11.78
CA ASN A 32 -14.32 -13.31 -12.11
C ASN A 32 -14.20 -12.60 -13.46
N GLY A 33 -13.27 -11.64 -13.55
CA GLY A 33 -13.10 -10.82 -14.76
C GLY A 33 -14.02 -9.59 -14.85
N SER A 34 -15.05 -9.47 -14.01
CA SER A 34 -16.00 -8.33 -14.03
C SER A 34 -15.40 -6.95 -13.71
N GLY A 35 -14.14 -6.88 -13.27
CA GLY A 35 -13.43 -5.62 -13.01
C GLY A 35 -13.42 -5.13 -11.55
N LYS A 36 -13.77 -5.99 -10.58
CA LYS A 36 -13.71 -5.67 -9.13
C LYS A 36 -12.37 -5.12 -8.69
N THR A 37 -11.30 -5.85 -8.99
CA THR A 37 -9.95 -5.40 -8.67
C THR A 37 -9.56 -4.13 -9.43
N ASN A 38 -10.10 -3.88 -10.64
CA ASN A 38 -9.84 -2.64 -11.37
C ASN A 38 -10.45 -1.44 -10.64
N LEU A 39 -11.61 -1.60 -9.99
CA LEU A 39 -12.24 -0.54 -9.23
C LEU A 39 -11.42 -0.16 -7.99
N ILE A 40 -10.98 -1.12 -7.18
CA ILE A 40 -10.08 -0.84 -6.05
C ILE A 40 -8.67 -0.41 -6.49
N GLU A 41 -8.22 -0.83 -7.69
CA GLU A 41 -6.96 -0.34 -8.28
C GLU A 41 -7.03 1.17 -8.55
N ALA A 42 -8.18 1.68 -8.99
CA ALA A 42 -8.39 3.12 -9.14
C ALA A 42 -8.29 3.86 -7.80
N VAL A 43 -8.90 3.34 -6.73
CA VAL A 43 -8.79 3.92 -5.38
C VAL A 43 -7.34 3.89 -4.89
N SER A 44 -6.59 2.82 -5.14
CA SER A 44 -5.18 2.73 -4.74
C SER A 44 -4.27 3.76 -5.41
N LEU A 45 -4.67 4.29 -6.58
CA LEU A 45 -3.94 5.35 -7.28
C LEU A 45 -4.21 6.73 -6.67
N LEU A 46 -5.18 6.89 -5.77
CA LEU A 46 -5.36 8.12 -5.01
C LEU A 46 -4.35 8.26 -3.84
N SER A 47 -3.43 7.30 -3.71
CA SER A 47 -2.24 7.32 -2.84
C SER A 47 -0.96 7.44 -3.69
N PRO A 48 0.18 7.90 -3.15
CA PRO A 48 1.43 7.97 -3.90
C PRO A 48 1.88 6.63 -4.49
N GLY A 49 2.55 6.70 -5.64
CA GLY A 49 3.15 5.55 -6.31
C GLY A 49 2.31 4.99 -7.46
N ARG A 50 2.42 3.68 -7.71
CA ARG A 50 1.86 3.00 -8.89
C ARG A 50 0.61 2.16 -8.59
N GLY A 51 -0.03 2.38 -7.43
CA GLY A 51 -1.19 1.62 -6.98
C GLY A 51 -0.88 0.15 -6.63
N LEU A 52 -1.93 -0.64 -6.43
CA LEU A 52 -1.83 -1.99 -5.88
C LEU A 52 -1.15 -3.01 -6.80
N ARG A 53 -1.34 -2.93 -8.14
CA ARG A 53 -0.69 -3.84 -9.11
C ARG A 53 0.66 -3.35 -9.62
N ARG A 54 1.01 -2.10 -9.33
CA ARG A 54 2.24 -1.45 -9.80
C ARG A 54 2.42 -1.46 -11.32
N ALA A 55 1.32 -1.50 -12.10
CA ALA A 55 1.38 -1.45 -13.56
C ALA A 55 2.01 -0.12 -14.04
N ALA A 56 2.53 -0.06 -15.27
CA ALA A 56 2.92 1.23 -15.82
C ALA A 56 1.66 2.08 -16.04
N ALA A 57 1.77 3.39 -15.90
CA ALA A 57 0.60 4.26 -15.98
C ALA A 57 -0.12 4.13 -17.34
N VAL A 58 0.63 3.86 -18.41
CA VAL A 58 0.09 3.60 -19.76
C VAL A 58 -0.67 2.26 -19.87
N ASP A 59 -0.31 1.26 -19.07
CA ASP A 59 -0.97 -0.06 -19.08
C ASP A 59 -2.33 -0.04 -18.39
N LEU A 60 -2.65 1.05 -17.68
CA LEU A 60 -3.94 1.29 -17.05
C LEU A 60 -4.99 1.81 -18.03
N MET A 61 -4.58 2.25 -19.22
CA MET A 61 -5.48 2.73 -20.27
C MET A 61 -6.41 1.59 -20.72
N ARG A 62 -7.68 1.92 -20.90
CA ARG A 62 -8.63 1.01 -21.53
C ARG A 62 -8.22 0.73 -22.99
N ARG A 63 -8.36 -0.53 -23.38
CA ARG A 63 -8.14 -1.02 -24.75
C ARG A 63 -9.49 -1.44 -25.36
N PRO A 64 -9.65 -1.31 -26.68
CA PRO A 64 -8.64 -0.92 -27.68
C PRO A 64 -8.39 0.59 -27.82
N GLU A 65 -9.24 1.45 -27.26
CA GLU A 65 -9.28 2.88 -27.56
C GLU A 65 -7.98 3.63 -27.20
N ALA A 66 -7.34 3.27 -26.08
CA ALA A 66 -6.05 3.82 -25.64
C ALA A 66 -5.99 5.37 -25.56
N LEU A 67 -7.12 6.01 -25.24
CA LEU A 67 -7.28 7.48 -25.21
C LEU A 67 -6.71 8.16 -23.94
N GLY A 68 -5.94 7.43 -23.12
CA GLY A 68 -5.64 7.84 -21.76
C GLY A 68 -6.70 7.37 -20.75
N TRP A 69 -6.57 7.82 -19.51
CA TRP A 69 -7.53 7.55 -18.43
C TRP A 69 -7.58 8.70 -17.42
N ARG A 70 -8.72 8.82 -16.73
CA ARG A 70 -8.92 9.77 -15.63
C ARG A 70 -9.59 9.07 -14.45
N ILE A 71 -9.11 9.39 -13.25
CA ILE A 71 -9.75 9.08 -11.98
C ILE A 71 -9.98 10.43 -11.27
N GLY A 72 -11.24 10.78 -11.06
CA GLY A 72 -11.65 11.89 -10.20
C GLY A 72 -12.20 11.35 -8.88
N ALA A 73 -11.90 12.01 -7.76
CA ALA A 73 -12.41 11.61 -6.46
C ALA A 73 -12.67 12.82 -5.56
N GLN A 74 -13.67 12.70 -4.70
CA GLN A 74 -13.89 13.60 -3.57
C GLN A 74 -13.59 12.87 -2.27
N ILE A 75 -12.67 13.41 -1.48
CA ILE A 75 -12.21 12.82 -0.21
C ILE A 75 -12.69 13.71 0.93
N VAL A 76 -13.28 13.12 1.96
CA VAL A 76 -13.62 13.80 3.21
C VAL A 76 -12.60 13.41 4.28
N SER A 77 -11.90 14.40 4.84
CA SER A 77 -10.93 14.23 5.93
C SER A 77 -11.24 15.24 7.04
N GLY A 78 -11.62 14.76 8.22
CA GLY A 78 -12.16 15.61 9.28
C GLY A 78 -13.34 16.46 8.77
N ARG A 79 -13.14 17.79 8.72
CA ARG A 79 -14.12 18.76 8.20
C ARG A 79 -13.81 19.25 6.78
N GLU A 80 -12.67 18.85 6.24
CA GLU A 80 -12.20 19.28 4.92
C GLU A 80 -12.68 18.31 3.84
N THR A 81 -12.94 18.86 2.66
CA THR A 81 -13.20 18.08 1.45
C THR A 81 -12.16 18.43 0.41
N HIS A 82 -11.50 17.42 -0.13
CA HIS A 82 -10.52 17.57 -1.19
C HIS A 82 -11.02 16.95 -2.49
N GLU A 83 -10.76 17.62 -3.60
CA GLU A 83 -10.96 17.08 -4.94
C GLU A 83 -9.61 16.61 -5.50
N ILE A 84 -9.53 15.32 -5.83
CA ILE A 84 -8.37 14.73 -6.50
C ILE A 84 -8.74 14.43 -7.95
N ASP A 85 -7.88 14.83 -8.87
CA ASP A 85 -7.92 14.43 -10.27
C ASP A 85 -6.56 13.87 -10.67
N THR A 86 -6.51 12.57 -10.96
CA THR A 86 -5.31 11.90 -11.48
C THR A 86 -5.60 11.33 -12.86
N ARG A 87 -4.72 11.59 -13.81
CA ARG A 87 -4.93 11.18 -15.20
C ARG A 87 -3.63 10.85 -15.92
N VAL A 88 -3.77 10.16 -17.03
CA VAL A 88 -2.75 9.99 -18.06
C VAL A 88 -3.39 10.34 -19.39
N GLU A 89 -2.75 11.24 -20.12
CA GLU A 89 -3.06 11.49 -21.53
C GLU A 89 -2.15 10.61 -22.39
N PRO A 90 -2.56 10.26 -23.62
CA PRO A 90 -1.70 9.52 -24.55
C PRO A 90 -0.32 10.19 -24.67
N ASP A 91 0.74 9.38 -24.65
CA ASP A 91 2.14 9.82 -24.75
C ASP A 91 2.67 10.72 -23.61
N HIS A 92 1.87 10.93 -22.55
CA HIS A 92 2.26 11.74 -21.40
C HIS A 92 2.43 10.90 -20.12
N GLY A 93 3.18 11.46 -19.17
CA GLY A 93 3.27 10.90 -17.82
C GLY A 93 1.98 11.09 -17.03
N ARG A 94 1.87 10.35 -15.92
CA ARG A 94 0.77 10.52 -14.96
C ARG A 94 0.84 11.91 -14.31
N THR A 95 -0.25 12.67 -14.42
CA THR A 95 -0.42 13.98 -13.77
C THR A 95 -1.47 13.90 -12.66
N VAL A 96 -1.31 14.78 -11.66
CA VAL A 96 -2.21 14.88 -10.50
C VAL A 96 -2.56 16.34 -10.27
N ARG A 97 -3.83 16.59 -9.96
CA ARG A 97 -4.32 17.85 -9.41
C ARG A 97 -5.03 17.60 -8.08
N ILE A 98 -4.82 18.48 -7.12
CA ILE A 98 -5.49 18.50 -5.82
C ILE A 98 -6.14 19.89 -5.69
N ASP A 99 -7.44 19.93 -5.45
CA ASP A 99 -8.24 21.16 -5.33
C ASP A 99 -8.02 22.11 -6.53
N GLY A 100 -8.02 21.51 -7.73
CA GLY A 100 -7.84 22.20 -9.01
C GLY A 100 -6.39 22.57 -9.37
N LYS A 101 -5.42 22.42 -8.45
CA LYS A 101 -4.03 22.82 -8.65
C LYS A 101 -3.13 21.63 -8.97
N ALA A 102 -2.20 21.79 -9.92
CA ALA A 102 -1.21 20.76 -10.22
C ALA A 102 -0.34 20.44 -8.99
N ALA A 103 -0.16 19.16 -8.71
CA ALA A 103 0.58 18.68 -7.54
C ALA A 103 1.45 17.46 -7.88
N PRO A 104 2.59 17.25 -7.18
CA PRO A 104 3.35 16.02 -7.30
C PRO A 104 2.55 14.83 -6.74
N GLN A 105 2.78 13.62 -7.26
CA GLN A 105 2.11 12.41 -6.76
C GLN A 105 2.35 12.16 -5.26
N ALA A 106 3.49 12.59 -4.72
CA ALA A 106 3.81 12.47 -3.30
C ALA A 106 2.82 13.25 -2.41
N ALA A 107 2.26 14.36 -2.90
CA ALA A 107 1.28 15.17 -2.16
C ALA A 107 0.00 14.39 -1.81
N LEU A 108 -0.33 13.32 -2.55
CA LEU A 108 -1.48 12.47 -2.28
C LEU A 108 -1.43 11.84 -0.87
N ALA A 109 -0.25 11.58 -0.31
CA ALA A 109 -0.14 10.99 1.05
C ALA A 109 -0.68 11.91 2.14
N ARG A 110 -0.79 13.22 1.87
CA ARG A 110 -1.37 14.19 2.80
C ARG A 110 -2.90 14.30 2.70
N VAL A 111 -3.49 13.78 1.62
CA VAL A 111 -4.94 13.88 1.34
C VAL A 111 -5.66 12.58 1.66
N LEU A 112 -5.10 11.44 1.26
CA LEU A 112 -5.73 10.14 1.45
C LEU A 112 -4.71 9.09 1.90
N ARG A 113 -4.97 8.50 3.06
CA ARG A 113 -4.23 7.35 3.57
C ARG A 113 -4.95 6.08 3.13
N VAL A 114 -4.23 5.22 2.39
CA VAL A 114 -4.78 3.96 1.88
C VAL A 114 -3.88 2.80 2.29
N LEU A 115 -4.47 1.81 2.94
CA LEU A 115 -3.84 0.52 3.21
C LEU A 115 -4.53 -0.55 2.38
N TRP A 116 -3.78 -1.59 1.99
CA TRP A 116 -4.38 -2.66 1.21
C TRP A 116 -3.75 -4.02 1.42
N LEU A 117 -4.58 -5.03 1.22
CA LEU A 117 -4.23 -6.44 1.18
C LEU A 117 -4.80 -7.03 -0.11
N VAL A 118 -3.94 -7.67 -0.90
CA VAL A 118 -4.28 -8.26 -2.20
C VAL A 118 -3.74 -9.69 -2.28
N PRO A 119 -4.28 -10.57 -3.13
CA PRO A 119 -3.88 -11.99 -3.17
C PRO A 119 -2.36 -12.21 -3.37
N SER A 120 -1.67 -11.34 -4.11
CA SER A 120 -0.21 -11.45 -4.30
C SER A 120 0.59 -11.26 -3.00
N MET A 121 -0.01 -10.72 -1.94
CA MET A 121 0.61 -10.57 -0.63
C MET A 121 0.47 -11.80 0.25
N ASP A 122 -0.34 -12.80 -0.10
CA ASP A 122 -0.47 -14.02 0.70
C ASP A 122 0.88 -14.75 0.87
N ARG A 123 1.83 -14.49 -0.04
CA ARG A 123 3.18 -15.03 -0.02
C ARG A 123 4.22 -14.12 0.66
N LEU A 124 3.81 -13.01 1.29
CA LEU A 124 4.71 -12.00 1.87
C LEU A 124 5.77 -12.59 2.81
N TRP A 125 5.39 -13.60 3.60
CA TRP A 125 6.26 -14.23 4.59
C TRP A 125 7.22 -15.28 4.03
N ILE A 126 6.96 -15.76 2.81
CA ILE A 126 7.74 -16.86 2.18
C ILE A 126 8.63 -16.31 1.06
N GLU A 127 8.19 -15.27 0.36
CA GLU A 127 8.95 -14.66 -0.74
C GLU A 127 10.13 -13.80 -0.26
N GLY A 128 10.88 -13.23 -1.20
CA GLY A 128 12.00 -12.36 -0.90
C GLY A 128 11.61 -11.05 -0.21
N ALA A 129 12.58 -10.43 0.46
CA ALA A 129 12.42 -9.23 1.29
C ALA A 129 11.87 -7.99 0.55
N ASP A 130 11.85 -7.97 -0.79
CA ASP A 130 11.34 -6.83 -1.56
C ASP A 130 9.84 -6.61 -1.34
N GLY A 131 9.05 -7.69 -1.27
CA GLY A 131 7.63 -7.61 -0.91
C GLY A 131 7.44 -7.01 0.48
N ARG A 132 8.23 -7.50 1.46
CA ARG A 132 8.19 -7.06 2.86
C ARG A 132 8.61 -5.61 3.05
N ARG A 133 9.69 -5.15 2.40
CA ARG A 133 10.08 -3.74 2.43
C ARG A 133 9.00 -2.84 1.89
N ARG A 134 8.36 -3.21 0.77
CA ARG A 134 7.24 -2.43 0.21
C ARG A 134 6.01 -2.40 1.13
N PHE A 135 5.75 -3.50 1.84
CA PHE A 135 4.70 -3.55 2.85
C PHE A 135 5.02 -2.59 4.02
N VAL A 136 6.26 -2.63 4.53
CA VAL A 136 6.75 -1.70 5.56
C VAL A 136 6.71 -0.26 5.08
N ASP A 137 7.11 0.03 3.85
CA ASP A 137 7.09 1.39 3.30
C ASP A 137 5.66 1.93 3.19
N ARG A 138 4.69 1.10 2.83
CA ARG A 138 3.27 1.51 2.81
C ARG A 138 2.73 1.76 4.22
N MET A 139 3.06 0.88 5.16
CA MET A 139 2.74 1.08 6.58
C MET A 139 3.33 2.40 7.07
N THR A 140 4.60 2.65 6.78
CA THR A 140 5.31 3.87 7.17
C THR A 140 4.69 5.11 6.56
N LEU A 141 4.38 5.07 5.26
CA LEU A 141 3.75 6.18 4.54
C LEU A 141 2.42 6.62 5.16
N SER A 142 1.68 5.70 5.78
CA SER A 142 0.40 6.03 6.42
C SER A 142 0.55 6.89 7.68
N PHE A 143 1.67 6.77 8.40
CA PHE A 143 2.02 7.62 9.56
C PHE A 143 2.85 8.84 9.18
N ALA A 144 3.78 8.68 8.22
CA ALA A 144 4.75 9.69 7.82
C ALA A 144 4.64 9.97 6.31
N PRO A 145 3.84 10.97 5.88
CA PRO A 145 3.68 11.33 4.47
C PRO A 145 4.98 11.65 3.73
N ASP A 146 5.98 12.21 4.44
CA ASP A 146 7.28 12.59 3.89
C ASP A 146 8.20 11.38 3.61
N HIS A 147 7.83 10.19 4.07
CA HIS A 147 8.57 8.94 3.82
C HIS A 147 8.78 8.67 2.33
N ALA A 148 7.78 8.99 1.49
CA ALA A 148 7.89 8.80 0.05
C ALA A 148 9.03 9.65 -0.57
N GLU A 149 9.21 10.89 -0.10
CA GLU A 149 10.26 11.77 -0.60
C GLU A 149 11.65 11.28 -0.15
N ALA A 150 11.78 10.85 1.10
CA ALA A 150 13.00 10.25 1.62
C ALA A 150 13.40 8.97 0.82
N VAL A 151 12.45 8.07 0.56
CA VAL A 151 12.69 6.87 -0.26
C VAL A 151 13.14 7.24 -1.68
N LEU A 152 12.49 8.19 -2.34
CA LEU A 152 12.86 8.62 -3.69
C LEU A 152 14.25 9.27 -3.73
N ALA A 153 14.57 10.12 -2.76
CA ALA A 153 15.89 10.75 -2.64
C ALA A 153 16.98 9.69 -2.44
N TYR A 154 16.75 8.73 -1.53
CA TYR A 154 17.65 7.62 -1.27
C TYR A 154 17.88 6.76 -2.52
N GLU A 155 16.81 6.33 -3.19
CA GLU A 155 16.90 5.48 -4.38
C GLU A 155 17.61 6.19 -5.53
N LYS A 156 17.40 7.51 -5.69
CA LYS A 156 18.10 8.30 -6.71
C LYS A 156 19.60 8.33 -6.45
N ALA A 157 20.02 8.73 -5.25
CA ALA A 157 21.43 8.80 -4.88
C ALA A 157 22.09 7.40 -4.92
N MET A 158 21.39 6.36 -4.48
CA MET A 158 21.84 4.98 -4.56
C MET A 158 22.01 4.51 -6.01
N ARG A 159 21.10 4.88 -6.93
CA ARG A 159 21.20 4.51 -8.35
C ARG A 159 22.42 5.15 -9.00
N GLU A 160 22.69 6.41 -8.68
CA GLU A 160 23.88 7.14 -9.14
C GLU A 160 25.16 6.53 -8.54
N ARG A 161 25.18 6.21 -7.24
CA ARG A 161 26.29 5.49 -6.59
C ARG A 161 26.54 4.14 -7.25
N ASN A 162 25.49 3.35 -7.46
CA ASN A 162 25.59 2.04 -8.11
C ASN A 162 26.08 2.13 -9.56
N ARG A 163 25.83 3.25 -10.26
CA ARG A 163 26.42 3.50 -11.58
C ARG A 163 27.93 3.66 -11.46
N LEU A 164 28.43 4.51 -10.56
CA LEU A 164 29.87 4.68 -10.32
C LEU A 164 30.56 3.36 -9.97
N LEU A 165 29.90 2.51 -9.17
CA LEU A 165 30.41 1.17 -8.82
C LEU A 165 30.53 0.25 -10.04
N ARG A 166 29.51 0.22 -10.90
CA ARG A 166 29.55 -0.59 -12.15
C ARG A 166 30.60 -0.09 -13.13
N ASP A 167 30.79 1.22 -13.19
CA ASP A 167 31.79 1.88 -14.03
C ASP A 167 33.20 1.79 -13.43
N GLN A 168 33.36 1.10 -12.29
CA GLN A 168 34.63 0.87 -11.58
C GLN A 168 35.37 2.16 -11.20
N VAL A 169 34.63 3.25 -10.94
CA VAL A 169 35.21 4.53 -10.50
C VAL A 169 35.80 4.36 -9.10
N ARG A 170 37.11 4.65 -8.94
CA ARG A 170 37.83 4.44 -7.67
C ARG A 170 38.07 5.71 -6.86
N ASP A 171 37.95 6.88 -7.47
CA ASP A 171 38.19 8.15 -6.80
C ASP A 171 37.07 8.45 -5.77
N PRO A 172 37.41 8.53 -4.47
CA PRO A 172 36.46 8.82 -3.38
C PRO A 172 35.65 10.10 -3.56
N ALA A 173 36.17 11.11 -4.26
CA ALA A 173 35.53 12.41 -4.39
C ALA A 173 34.17 12.32 -5.11
N TRP A 174 34.03 11.39 -6.06
CA TRP A 174 32.79 11.16 -6.81
C TRP A 174 31.65 10.58 -5.95
N TYR A 175 31.99 9.94 -4.83
CA TYR A 175 31.02 9.27 -3.96
C TYR A 175 30.50 10.19 -2.85
N GLY A 176 31.33 11.10 -2.34
CA GLY A 176 31.05 11.78 -1.07
C GLY A 176 29.74 12.55 -1.02
N ALA A 177 29.34 13.23 -2.11
CA ALA A 177 28.06 13.93 -2.17
C ALA A 177 26.86 12.96 -2.17
N LEU A 178 26.96 11.88 -2.94
CA LEU A 178 25.92 10.85 -3.02
C LEU A 178 25.74 10.12 -1.69
N GLU A 179 26.84 9.79 -1.02
CA GLU A 179 26.81 9.07 0.24
C GLU A 179 26.24 9.93 1.37
N ARG A 180 26.51 11.25 1.40
CA ARG A 180 25.85 12.17 2.34
C ARG A 180 24.34 12.29 2.07
N GLN A 181 23.94 12.33 0.80
CA GLN A 181 22.52 12.33 0.43
C GLN A 181 21.85 11.01 0.84
N MET A 182 22.50 9.87 0.58
CA MET A 182 22.02 8.56 1.01
C MET A 182 21.93 8.48 2.54
N GLU A 183 22.92 8.99 3.28
CA GLU A 183 22.89 9.03 4.74
C GLU A 183 21.69 9.81 5.27
N ALA A 184 21.49 11.05 4.80
CA ALA A 184 20.40 11.90 5.25
C ALA A 184 19.05 11.23 5.01
N ALA A 185 18.76 10.86 3.76
CA ALA A 185 17.50 10.22 3.40
C ALA A 185 17.33 8.84 4.06
N GLY A 186 18.42 8.07 4.21
CA GLY A 186 18.36 6.75 4.83
C GLY A 186 18.13 6.81 6.34
N ARG A 187 18.61 7.85 7.02
CA ARG A 187 18.29 8.10 8.44
C ARG A 187 16.80 8.34 8.63
N ASP A 188 16.20 9.16 7.77
CA ASP A 188 14.76 9.45 7.82
C ASP A 188 13.94 8.18 7.57
N ILE A 189 14.33 7.35 6.58
CA ILE A 189 13.70 6.05 6.30
C ILE A 189 13.78 5.11 7.51
N ILE A 190 14.96 4.99 8.13
CA ILE A 190 15.17 4.09 9.26
C ILE A 190 14.31 4.53 10.45
N ALA A 191 14.33 5.82 10.79
CA ALA A 191 13.57 6.37 11.89
C ALA A 191 12.06 6.20 11.67
N ALA A 192 11.55 6.57 10.49
CA ALA A 192 10.12 6.48 10.18
C ALA A 192 9.63 5.02 10.18
N ARG A 193 10.41 4.09 9.64
CA ARG A 193 10.05 2.66 9.65
C ARG A 193 10.02 2.07 11.05
N ALA A 194 11.00 2.41 11.90
CA ALA A 194 11.05 1.94 13.27
C ALA A 194 9.86 2.47 14.10
N ASP A 195 9.55 3.75 13.94
CA ASP A 195 8.40 4.40 14.59
C ASP A 195 7.07 3.78 14.14
N ALA A 196 6.86 3.63 12.83
CA ALA A 196 5.67 2.97 12.29
C ALA A 196 5.52 1.53 12.80
N LEU A 197 6.61 0.76 12.84
CA LEU A 197 6.59 -0.60 13.36
C LEU A 197 6.22 -0.65 14.83
N ALA A 198 6.77 0.25 15.65
CA ALA A 198 6.47 0.33 17.07
C ALA A 198 4.99 0.65 17.33
N ARG A 199 4.41 1.60 16.58
CA ARG A 199 2.99 1.96 16.65
C ARG A 199 2.09 0.77 16.29
N VAL A 200 2.39 0.08 15.19
CA VAL A 200 1.64 -1.11 14.78
C VAL A 200 1.79 -2.23 15.80
N ALA A 201 3.00 -2.47 16.31
CA ALA A 201 3.26 -3.47 17.33
C ALA A 201 2.42 -3.24 18.58
N ALA A 202 2.38 -2.01 19.09
CA ALA A 202 1.56 -1.62 20.25
C ALA A 202 0.06 -1.76 19.98
N ALA A 203 -0.39 -1.45 18.76
CA ALA A 203 -1.80 -1.54 18.40
C ALA A 203 -2.29 -2.98 18.17
N GLN A 204 -1.41 -3.98 18.04
CA GLN A 204 -1.84 -5.39 17.91
C GLN A 204 -2.52 -5.90 19.19
N ASP A 205 -2.09 -5.46 20.36
CA ASP A 205 -2.60 -5.95 21.66
C ASP A 205 -4.03 -5.48 21.97
N GLY A 206 -4.55 -4.53 21.20
CA GLY A 206 -5.97 -4.14 21.21
C GLY A 206 -6.83 -4.92 20.20
N GLY A 207 -6.27 -5.93 19.51
CA GLY A 207 -6.92 -6.67 18.43
C GLY A 207 -7.68 -7.91 18.88
N GLY A 208 -8.88 -8.11 18.32
CA GLY A 208 -9.82 -9.17 18.67
C GLY A 208 -9.42 -10.58 18.20
N ALA A 209 -10.13 -11.14 17.22
CA ALA A 209 -10.02 -12.56 16.83
C ALA A 209 -8.79 -12.91 15.95
N PHE A 210 -7.90 -11.95 15.70
CA PHE A 210 -6.74 -12.09 14.82
C PHE A 210 -5.43 -12.32 15.59
N PRO A 211 -4.48 -13.09 15.03
CA PRO A 211 -3.23 -13.43 15.71
C PRO A 211 -2.31 -12.21 15.89
N VAL A 212 -1.54 -12.22 16.96
CA VAL A 212 -0.54 -11.18 17.27
C VAL A 212 0.87 -11.67 16.94
N SER A 213 1.70 -10.78 16.40
CA SER A 213 3.10 -11.07 16.09
C SER A 213 4.09 -10.13 16.77
N ASP A 214 5.26 -10.67 17.12
CA ASP A 214 6.41 -9.87 17.52
C ASP A 214 7.17 -9.46 16.25
N LEU A 215 7.30 -8.15 16.05
CA LEU A 215 7.81 -7.56 14.83
C LEU A 215 9.22 -6.99 15.05
N ALA A 216 10.09 -7.17 14.05
CA ALA A 216 11.41 -6.57 14.04
C ALA A 216 11.84 -6.18 12.62
N LEU A 217 12.64 -5.11 12.53
CA LEU A 217 13.37 -4.76 11.32
C LEU A 217 14.83 -5.17 11.51
N VAL A 218 15.34 -6.06 10.66
CA VAL A 218 16.67 -6.64 10.80
C VAL A 218 17.49 -6.43 9.53
N ASP A 219 18.78 -6.16 9.68
CA ASP A 219 19.73 -6.29 8.58
C ASP A 219 20.25 -7.74 8.56
N PRO A 220 20.02 -8.52 7.48
CA PRO A 220 20.40 -9.93 7.44
C PRO A 220 21.91 -10.16 7.49
N GLU A 221 22.71 -9.15 7.15
CA GLU A 221 24.18 -9.23 7.15
C GLU A 221 24.79 -8.60 8.42
N GLY A 222 23.97 -8.13 9.36
CA GLY A 222 24.43 -7.52 10.61
C GLY A 222 25.23 -6.23 10.38
N ALA A 223 24.85 -5.43 9.39
CA ALA A 223 25.57 -4.21 9.03
C ALA A 223 25.67 -3.19 10.18
N PRO A 224 26.76 -2.39 10.24
CA PRO A 224 26.88 -1.32 11.24
C PRO A 224 25.80 -0.23 11.07
N PRO A 225 25.63 0.66 12.06
CA PRO A 225 24.74 1.81 11.94
C PRO A 225 24.96 2.58 10.63
N PHE A 226 23.87 2.82 9.91
CA PHE A 226 23.93 3.39 8.58
C PHE A 226 24.43 4.85 8.61
N SER A 227 25.48 5.13 7.85
CA SER A 227 26.11 6.46 7.74
C SER A 227 26.89 6.58 6.42
N ALA A 228 27.31 7.80 6.05
CA ALA A 228 28.22 7.99 4.92
C ALA A 228 29.58 7.30 5.15
N ALA A 229 30.04 7.24 6.40
CA ALA A 229 31.25 6.50 6.77
C ALA A 229 31.08 5.00 6.51
N ALA A 230 29.96 4.40 6.92
CA ALA A 230 29.67 2.99 6.65
C ALA A 230 29.60 2.69 5.13
N LEU A 231 29.06 3.63 4.34
CA LEU A 231 29.07 3.52 2.86
C LEU A 231 30.49 3.66 2.28
N ALA A 232 31.32 4.54 2.84
CA ALA A 232 32.70 4.71 2.41
C ALA A 232 33.54 3.46 2.71
N ASP A 233 33.39 2.90 3.91
CA ASP A 233 34.08 1.69 4.37
C ASP A 233 33.64 0.44 3.59
N SER A 234 32.39 0.40 3.11
CA SER A 234 31.88 -0.71 2.29
C SER A 234 32.30 -0.64 0.82
N ARG A 235 32.86 0.48 0.33
CA ARG A 235 33.17 0.69 -1.10
C ARG A 235 33.96 -0.45 -1.75
N PRO A 236 35.02 -1.02 -1.15
CA PRO A 236 35.75 -2.12 -1.81
C PRO A 236 34.86 -3.33 -2.11
N ARG A 237 33.98 -3.70 -1.16
CA ARG A 237 33.01 -4.79 -1.33
C ARG A 237 31.92 -4.42 -2.33
N ASP A 238 31.44 -3.17 -2.25
CA ASP A 238 30.40 -2.67 -3.15
C ASP A 238 30.88 -2.57 -4.60
N LEU A 239 32.15 -2.21 -4.84
CA LEU A 239 32.80 -2.18 -6.16
C LEU A 239 32.88 -3.58 -6.77
N ALA A 240 33.25 -4.58 -5.97
CA ALA A 240 33.28 -5.97 -6.41
C ALA A 240 31.87 -6.50 -6.73
N ALA A 241 30.85 -6.06 -5.99
CA ALA A 241 29.46 -6.45 -6.21
C ALA A 241 28.74 -5.63 -7.28
N GLY A 242 29.30 -4.49 -7.72
CA GLY A 242 28.65 -3.54 -8.64
C GLY A 242 27.40 -2.87 -8.07
N ARG A 243 27.22 -2.88 -6.75
CA ARG A 243 26.04 -2.33 -6.04
C ARG A 243 26.35 -2.05 -4.58
N SER A 244 25.59 -1.12 -4.00
CA SER A 244 25.61 -0.82 -2.57
C SER A 244 25.11 -2.03 -1.76
N LEU A 245 25.86 -2.41 -0.71
CA LEU A 245 25.52 -3.56 0.14
C LEU A 245 25.07 -3.16 1.55
N VAL A 246 25.11 -1.87 1.90
CA VAL A 246 24.76 -1.35 3.22
C VAL A 246 23.67 -0.28 3.11
N GLY A 247 22.68 -0.34 3.99
CA GLY A 247 21.66 0.69 4.17
C GLY A 247 20.22 0.18 4.21
N PRO A 248 19.23 1.08 4.35
CA PRO A 248 17.83 0.70 4.57
C PRO A 248 17.18 -0.15 3.47
N HIS A 249 17.77 -0.21 2.27
CA HIS A 249 17.31 -1.08 1.19
C HIS A 249 17.62 -2.57 1.43
N ARG A 250 18.45 -2.89 2.43
CA ARG A 250 18.83 -4.26 2.82
C ARG A 250 18.02 -4.79 4.00
N VAL A 251 17.50 -3.89 4.83
CA VAL A 251 16.69 -4.21 6.00
C VAL A 251 15.44 -5.02 5.59
N ASP A 252 15.09 -6.00 6.41
CA ASP A 252 13.97 -6.90 6.22
C ASP A 252 13.03 -6.90 7.43
N LEU A 253 11.74 -7.16 7.18
CA LEU A 253 10.74 -7.35 8.22
C LEU A 253 10.72 -8.81 8.66
N VAL A 254 10.84 -9.05 9.96
CA VAL A 254 10.64 -10.35 10.58
C VAL A 254 9.41 -10.27 11.48
N ALA A 255 8.63 -11.34 11.47
CA ALA A 255 7.48 -11.51 12.36
C ALA A 255 7.52 -12.91 12.97
N ILE A 256 7.36 -12.97 14.30
CA ILE A 256 7.17 -14.21 15.06
C ILE A 256 5.71 -14.27 15.51
N TYR A 257 4.99 -15.35 15.20
CA TYR A 257 3.65 -15.54 15.72
C TYR A 257 3.72 -15.80 17.22
N ARG A 258 3.33 -14.81 18.03
CA ARG A 258 3.56 -14.79 19.48
C ARG A 258 3.00 -16.01 20.20
N ALA A 259 1.78 -16.43 19.85
CA ALA A 259 1.13 -17.56 20.51
C ALA A 259 1.86 -18.90 20.31
N LYS A 260 2.66 -19.04 19.24
CA LYS A 260 3.40 -20.26 18.91
C LYS A 260 4.91 -20.14 19.07
N GLY A 261 5.45 -18.91 19.12
CA GLY A 261 6.89 -18.68 19.03
C GLY A 261 7.50 -19.11 17.68
N VAL A 262 6.69 -19.17 16.61
CA VAL A 262 7.10 -19.66 15.29
C VAL A 262 7.19 -18.49 14.32
N ALA A 263 8.24 -18.45 13.49
CA ALA A 263 8.38 -17.45 12.43
C ALA A 263 7.18 -17.49 11.47
N ALA A 264 6.67 -16.32 11.07
CA ALA A 264 5.48 -16.22 10.23
C ALA A 264 5.58 -17.06 8.94
N GLY A 265 6.75 -17.08 8.28
CA GLY A 265 6.98 -17.86 7.06
C GLY A 265 6.91 -19.39 7.24
N LEU A 266 6.96 -19.87 8.49
CA LEU A 266 6.83 -21.29 8.84
C LEU A 266 5.42 -21.66 9.36
N CYS A 267 4.53 -20.67 9.50
CA CYS A 267 3.14 -20.91 9.91
C CYS A 267 2.32 -21.48 8.75
N SER A 268 1.13 -22.02 9.04
CA SER A 268 0.21 -22.45 7.97
C SER A 268 -0.23 -21.27 7.07
N THR A 269 -0.68 -21.54 5.85
CA THR A 269 -1.12 -20.49 4.92
C THR A 269 -2.27 -19.63 5.48
N GLY A 270 -3.21 -20.25 6.18
CA GLY A 270 -4.29 -19.53 6.88
C GLY A 270 -3.76 -18.62 7.99
N GLU A 271 -2.78 -19.07 8.76
CA GLU A 271 -2.15 -18.27 9.82
C GLU A 271 -1.33 -17.11 9.27
N GLN A 272 -0.57 -17.36 8.21
CA GLN A 272 0.16 -16.33 7.48
C GLN A 272 -0.76 -15.21 7.01
N LYS A 273 -1.91 -15.56 6.44
CA LYS A 273 -2.92 -14.60 5.98
C LYS A 273 -3.57 -13.86 7.16
N ALA A 274 -3.92 -14.57 8.23
CA ALA A 274 -4.48 -13.97 9.43
C ALA A 274 -3.52 -12.98 10.09
N LEU A 275 -2.20 -13.26 10.09
CA LEU A 275 -1.17 -12.32 10.53
C LEU A 275 -1.13 -11.07 9.65
N LEU A 276 -1.23 -11.19 8.33
CA LEU A 276 -1.26 -10.03 7.44
C LEU A 276 -2.48 -9.15 7.68
N ILE A 277 -3.65 -9.76 7.83
CA ILE A 277 -4.90 -9.06 8.15
C ILE A 277 -4.75 -8.34 9.49
N SER A 278 -4.22 -9.02 10.50
CA SER A 278 -3.94 -8.45 11.82
C SER A 278 -3.08 -7.20 11.74
N LEU A 279 -2.00 -7.22 10.94
CA LEU A 279 -1.12 -6.06 10.77
C LEU A 279 -1.80 -4.88 10.07
N ILE A 280 -2.67 -5.13 9.09
CA ILE A 280 -3.44 -4.07 8.43
C ILE A 280 -4.43 -3.42 9.42
N LEU A 281 -5.12 -4.25 10.22
CA LEU A 281 -6.09 -3.77 11.20
C LEU A 281 -5.40 -3.04 12.37
N ALA A 282 -4.27 -3.54 12.85
CA ALA A 282 -3.45 -2.89 13.86
C ALA A 282 -2.92 -1.53 13.38
N ASN A 283 -2.50 -1.43 12.12
CA ASN A 283 -2.12 -0.15 11.53
C ASN A 283 -3.30 0.83 11.47
N ALA A 284 -4.46 0.38 10.99
CA ALA A 284 -5.67 1.20 10.96
C ALA A 284 -6.08 1.68 12.37
N ARG A 285 -5.97 0.81 13.39
CA ARG A 285 -6.23 1.13 14.80
C ARG A 285 -5.26 2.19 15.33
N ALA A 286 -3.96 2.02 15.07
CA ALA A 286 -2.94 2.98 15.51
C ALA A 286 -3.21 4.37 14.93
N LEU A 287 -3.55 4.46 13.64
CA LEU A 287 -3.90 5.73 12.98
C LEU A 287 -5.16 6.37 13.58
N GLY A 288 -6.20 5.56 13.80
CA GLY A 288 -7.44 6.02 14.42
C GLY A 288 -7.22 6.58 15.83
N ALA A 289 -6.40 5.91 16.64
CA ALA A 289 -6.12 6.33 18.01
C ALA A 289 -5.27 7.62 18.10
N GLU A 290 -4.29 7.79 17.21
CA GLU A 290 -3.33 8.89 17.30
C GLU A 290 -3.77 10.14 16.54
N ILE A 291 -4.30 9.98 15.33
CA ILE A 291 -4.60 11.09 14.41
C ILE A 291 -6.12 11.37 14.37
N GLY A 292 -6.93 10.52 14.99
CA GLY A 292 -8.40 10.63 14.94
C GLY A 292 -8.99 10.28 13.57
N GLU A 293 -8.17 9.74 12.67
CA GLU A 293 -8.56 9.37 11.31
C GLU A 293 -8.12 7.96 10.98
N VAL A 294 -9.08 7.13 10.58
CA VAL A 294 -8.81 5.77 10.08
C VAL A 294 -8.59 5.82 8.57
N PRO A 295 -7.59 5.09 8.03
CA PRO A 295 -7.32 5.05 6.60
C PRO A 295 -8.41 4.29 5.84
N VAL A 296 -8.50 4.56 4.53
CA VAL A 296 -9.29 3.71 3.63
C VAL A 296 -8.58 2.36 3.48
N LEU A 297 -9.33 1.27 3.60
CA LEU A 297 -8.81 -0.09 3.47
C LEU A 297 -9.24 -0.69 2.14
N LEU A 298 -8.32 -1.29 1.38
CA LEU A 298 -8.66 -2.05 0.17
C LEU A 298 -8.33 -3.53 0.40
N LEU A 299 -9.35 -4.38 0.46
CA LEU A 299 -9.25 -5.79 0.81
C LEU A 299 -9.72 -6.63 -0.38
N ASP A 300 -8.77 -7.03 -1.24
CA ASP A 300 -9.07 -7.77 -2.46
C ASP A 300 -9.14 -9.28 -2.18
N GLU A 301 -10.31 -9.87 -2.40
CA GLU A 301 -10.63 -11.30 -2.20
C GLU A 301 -10.35 -11.85 -0.79
N VAL A 302 -10.13 -10.98 0.21
CA VAL A 302 -9.77 -11.39 1.57
C VAL A 302 -10.85 -12.26 2.22
N ALA A 303 -12.12 -11.90 2.04
CA ALA A 303 -13.26 -12.58 2.67
C ALA A 303 -13.46 -14.03 2.20
N ALA A 304 -13.06 -14.36 0.96
CA ALA A 304 -13.24 -15.69 0.39
C ALA A 304 -12.31 -16.74 1.01
N HIS A 305 -11.26 -16.31 1.71
CA HIS A 305 -10.25 -17.19 2.30
C HIS A 305 -10.33 -17.30 3.82
N LEU A 306 -11.34 -16.69 4.42
CA LEU A 306 -11.59 -16.75 5.85
C LEU A 306 -12.74 -17.71 6.15
N ASP A 307 -12.60 -18.46 7.24
CA ASP A 307 -13.72 -19.17 7.84
C ASP A 307 -14.82 -18.18 8.30
N PRO A 308 -16.07 -18.65 8.50
CA PRO A 308 -17.18 -17.78 8.84
C PRO A 308 -16.96 -16.91 10.08
N ASP A 309 -16.33 -17.45 11.11
CA ASP A 309 -16.12 -16.76 12.39
C ASP A 309 -15.08 -15.63 12.23
N ARG A 310 -13.96 -15.91 11.54
CA ARG A 310 -12.95 -14.88 11.23
C ARG A 310 -13.49 -13.82 10.28
N ARG A 311 -14.35 -14.19 9.34
CA ARG A 311 -14.98 -13.24 8.42
C ARG A 311 -15.93 -12.31 9.17
N ALA A 312 -16.74 -12.84 10.08
CA ALA A 312 -17.58 -12.02 10.96
C ALA A 312 -16.72 -11.08 11.82
N ALA A 313 -15.66 -11.61 12.45
CA ALA A 313 -14.75 -10.79 13.26
C ALA A 313 -14.06 -9.68 12.46
N LEU A 314 -13.64 -9.95 11.21
CA LEU A 314 -13.11 -8.92 10.30
C LEU A 314 -14.12 -7.78 10.10
N TYR A 315 -15.38 -8.13 9.84
CA TYR A 315 -16.43 -7.14 9.57
C TYR A 315 -16.77 -6.32 10.81
N ASP A 316 -16.79 -6.95 11.97
CA ASP A 316 -17.00 -6.26 13.24
C ASP A 316 -15.85 -5.32 13.58
N GLU A 317 -14.61 -5.74 13.32
CA GLU A 317 -13.44 -4.89 13.52
C GLU A 317 -13.41 -3.70 12.55
N ILE A 318 -13.71 -3.91 11.26
CA ILE A 318 -13.84 -2.83 10.27
C ILE A 318 -14.91 -1.82 10.69
N ALA A 319 -16.08 -2.30 11.12
CA ALA A 319 -17.18 -1.45 11.55
C ALA A 319 -16.84 -0.69 12.84
N ALA A 320 -16.22 -1.34 13.81
CA ALA A 320 -15.79 -0.72 15.07
C ALA A 320 -14.72 0.36 14.86
N LEU A 321 -13.84 0.17 13.88
CA LEU A 321 -12.88 1.19 13.47
C LEU A 321 -13.54 2.38 12.75
N GLY A 322 -14.77 2.25 12.24
CA GLY A 322 -15.37 3.25 11.36
C GLY A 322 -14.60 3.41 10.05
N ALA A 323 -13.95 2.34 9.57
CA ALA A 323 -13.15 2.36 8.36
C ALA A 323 -14.05 2.23 7.13
N GLN A 324 -13.86 3.10 6.14
CA GLN A 324 -14.38 2.84 4.79
C GLN A 324 -13.50 1.77 4.12
N ALA A 325 -13.87 0.50 4.31
CA ALA A 325 -13.19 -0.64 3.72
C ALA A 325 -13.86 -1.06 2.40
N TRP A 326 -13.07 -1.17 1.33
CA TRP A 326 -13.48 -1.68 0.04
C TRP A 326 -13.12 -3.15 -0.05
N LEU A 327 -14.12 -4.04 -0.06
CA LEU A 327 -13.93 -5.48 -0.09
C LEU A 327 -14.40 -6.05 -1.42
N THR A 328 -13.61 -6.96 -2.02
CA THR A 328 -14.02 -7.65 -3.25
C THR A 328 -14.29 -9.14 -3.00
N GLY A 329 -15.26 -9.69 -3.72
CA GLY A 329 -15.66 -11.09 -3.62
C GLY A 329 -16.41 -11.57 -4.86
N THR A 330 -16.54 -12.88 -5.04
CA THR A 330 -17.24 -13.45 -6.20
C THR A 330 -18.75 -13.41 -6.07
N GLU A 331 -19.26 -13.47 -4.85
CA GLU A 331 -20.68 -13.65 -4.56
C GLU A 331 -21.13 -12.76 -3.39
N PRO A 332 -22.41 -12.33 -3.38
CA PRO A 332 -22.95 -11.47 -2.32
C PRO A 332 -22.96 -12.15 -0.94
N ALA A 333 -23.12 -13.48 -0.89
CA ALA A 333 -23.20 -14.24 0.37
C ALA A 333 -21.96 -14.09 1.26
N LEU A 334 -20.78 -13.82 0.68
CA LEU A 334 -19.55 -13.53 1.43
C LEU A 334 -19.69 -12.29 2.33
N PHE A 335 -20.57 -11.36 1.98
CA PHE A 335 -20.75 -10.07 2.66
C PHE A 335 -21.98 -10.01 3.55
N SER A 336 -22.76 -11.08 3.65
CA SER A 336 -23.99 -11.15 4.47
C SER A 336 -23.79 -10.66 5.91
N GLY A 337 -22.64 -10.97 6.53
CA GLY A 337 -22.31 -10.52 7.89
C GLY A 337 -22.16 -9.00 8.08
N LEU A 338 -22.01 -8.22 7.00
CA LEU A 338 -21.99 -6.76 7.08
C LEU A 338 -23.40 -6.18 7.26
N GLY A 339 -24.45 -6.80 6.69
CA GLY A 339 -25.83 -6.32 6.78
C GLY A 339 -25.97 -4.86 6.36
N ALA A 340 -26.69 -4.04 7.13
CA ALA A 340 -26.90 -2.61 6.83
C ALA A 340 -25.64 -1.73 7.04
N ARG A 341 -24.56 -2.30 7.61
CA ARG A 341 -23.31 -1.58 7.89
C ARG A 341 -22.46 -1.35 6.64
N ALA A 342 -22.85 -1.86 5.48
CA ALA A 342 -22.12 -1.69 4.23
C ALA A 342 -23.01 -1.15 3.10
N GLN A 343 -22.34 -0.57 2.11
CA GLN A 343 -22.85 -0.28 0.78
C GLN A 343 -22.50 -1.46 -0.13
N TYR A 344 -23.40 -1.82 -1.05
CA TYR A 344 -23.22 -2.97 -1.92
C TYR A 344 -23.18 -2.57 -3.38
N LEU A 345 -22.15 -3.02 -4.08
CA LEU A 345 -21.95 -2.79 -5.51
C LEU A 345 -21.82 -4.15 -6.21
N GLU A 346 -22.64 -4.38 -7.23
CA GLU A 346 -22.49 -5.51 -8.13
C GLU A 346 -21.77 -5.05 -9.39
N LEU A 347 -20.72 -5.78 -9.79
CA LEU A 347 -20.01 -5.57 -11.05
C LEU A 347 -20.39 -6.65 -12.06
N ARG A 348 -20.86 -6.20 -13.21
CA ARG A 348 -21.23 -7.04 -14.35
C ARG A 348 -20.27 -6.79 -15.52
N ASP A 349 -19.99 -7.85 -16.27
CA ASP A 349 -19.30 -7.74 -17.55
C ASP A 349 -20.35 -7.61 -18.67
N ALA A 350 -20.37 -6.45 -19.31
CA ALA A 350 -21.20 -6.14 -20.46
C ALA A 350 -20.30 -6.01 -21.71
N GLY A 351 -19.95 -7.16 -22.30
CA GLY A 351 -19.17 -7.21 -23.53
C GLY A 351 -17.74 -6.66 -23.39
N GLY A 352 -17.05 -6.98 -22.30
CA GLY A 352 -15.70 -6.49 -22.00
C GLY A 352 -15.67 -5.12 -21.35
N THR A 353 -16.84 -4.57 -20.99
CA THR A 353 -16.98 -3.32 -20.22
C THR A 353 -17.56 -3.64 -18.85
N SER A 354 -16.90 -3.15 -17.81
CA SER A 354 -17.44 -3.23 -16.45
C SER A 354 -18.57 -2.25 -16.26
N GLU A 355 -19.72 -2.74 -15.81
CA GLU A 355 -20.86 -1.95 -15.36
C GLU A 355 -21.03 -2.12 -13.86
N ILE A 356 -21.30 -1.00 -13.17
CA ILE A 356 -21.55 -0.98 -11.73
C ILE A 356 -23.04 -0.75 -11.54
N VAL A 357 -23.68 -1.66 -10.81
CA VAL A 357 -25.09 -1.54 -10.44
C VAL A 357 -25.24 -1.65 -8.92
N PRO A 358 -26.28 -1.05 -8.31
CA PRO A 358 -26.56 -1.25 -6.89
C PRO A 358 -26.70 -2.75 -6.59
N GLY A 359 -25.92 -3.24 -5.63
CA GLY A 359 -25.98 -4.62 -5.18
C GLY A 359 -27.12 -4.83 -4.19
N ASN A 360 -27.82 -5.95 -4.31
CA ASN A 360 -28.75 -6.44 -3.28
C ASN A 360 -28.05 -7.57 -2.52
N VAL A 361 -28.04 -7.49 -1.19
CA VAL A 361 -27.53 -8.56 -0.31
C VAL A 361 -28.62 -9.06 0.61
#